data_AF-A0A519ZLB4-F1
#
_entry.id   AF-A0A519ZLB4-F1
#
_cell.length_a   1.000
_cell.length_b   1.000
_cell.length_c   1.000
_cell.angle_alpha   90.00
_cell.angle_beta   90.00
_cell.angle_gamma   90.00
#
_symmetry.space_group_name_H-M   'P 1'
#
loop_
_entity.id
_entity.type
_entity.pdbx_description
1 polymer ?
#
loop_
_entity_poly.entity_id
_entity_poly.type
_entity_poly.pdbx_seq_one_letter_code
_entity_poly.pdbx_strand_id
1 'polypeptide(L)'
;MEFAGGREFSAPGGSVFSSNITSDIATGIGGWTKEQFIARFKQYGKGYEPHEVKPGEFQTIMPWMMYAQMTDSDLSAIYTYIHSLKPIKNQVTRFVPQKLIAKN
;
A
#
# COMPACT_ATOMS: atom_id res chain seq x y z
N MET A 1 1.65 7.67 -14.89
CA MET A 1 0.86 6.44 -14.66
C MET A 1 0.07 6.67 -13.39
N GLU A 2 -1.24 6.83 -13.50
CA GLU A 2 -2.09 7.13 -12.35
C GLU A 2 -2.30 5.88 -11.50
N PHE A 3 -2.14 5.97 -10.17
CA PHE A 3 -2.36 4.88 -9.20
C PHE A 3 -1.55 3.57 -9.38
N ALA A 4 -0.68 3.49 -10.38
CA ALA A 4 0.16 2.33 -10.67
C ALA A 4 1.38 2.18 -9.74
N GLY A 5 1.51 2.99 -8.70
CA GLY A 5 2.64 2.95 -7.77
C GLY A 5 3.94 3.54 -8.35
N GLY A 6 5.05 3.32 -7.64
CA GLY A 6 6.40 3.73 -8.04
C GLY A 6 6.86 5.08 -7.51
N ARG A 7 6.06 5.76 -6.67
CA ARG A 7 6.50 6.98 -5.99
C ARG A 7 7.43 6.60 -4.84
N GLU A 8 8.64 7.15 -4.85
CA GLU A 8 9.62 6.99 -3.77
C GLU A 8 9.25 7.81 -2.54
N PHE A 9 9.46 7.22 -1.37
CA PHE A 9 9.39 7.84 -0.07
C PHE A 9 10.64 7.47 0.72
N SER A 10 11.37 8.50 1.16
CA SER A 10 12.54 8.31 2.00
C SER A 10 12.11 7.87 3.40
N ALA A 11 12.62 6.73 3.86
CA ALA A 11 12.36 6.18 5.19
C ALA A 11 13.69 5.95 5.93
N PRO A 12 13.70 5.95 7.27
CA PRO A 12 14.87 5.53 8.03
C PRO A 12 15.27 4.10 7.65
N GLY A 13 16.46 3.94 7.03
CA GLY A 13 17.00 2.64 6.63
C GLY A 13 16.81 2.26 5.15
N GLY A 14 16.17 3.09 4.32
CA GLY A 14 16.08 2.87 2.87
C GLY A 14 14.95 3.65 2.18
N SER A 15 14.67 3.29 0.93
CA SER A 15 13.58 3.88 0.13
C SER A 15 12.38 2.95 0.09
N VAL A 16 11.19 3.48 0.35
CA VAL A 16 9.90 2.78 0.21
C VAL A 16 9.23 3.29 -1.06
N PHE A 17 8.61 2.42 -1.83
CA PHE A 17 7.88 2.82 -3.04
C PHE A 17 6.39 2.54 -2.91
N SER A 18 5.54 3.46 -3.40
CA SER A 18 4.10 3.22 -3.42
C SER A 18 3.76 1.97 -4.23
N SER A 19 2.86 1.15 -3.70
CA SER A 19 2.38 -0.04 -4.41
C SER A 19 1.43 0.35 -5.54
N ASN A 20 1.34 -0.51 -6.55
CA ASN A 20 0.30 -0.45 -7.55
C ASN A 20 -1.05 -0.83 -6.90
N ILE A 21 -2.01 0.08 -6.95
CA ILE A 21 -3.36 -0.16 -6.42
C ILE A 21 -4.39 -0.28 -7.55
N THR A 22 -3.99 -0.32 -8.82
CA THR A 22 -4.95 -0.52 -9.92
C THR A 22 -5.58 -1.91 -9.87
N SER A 23 -6.65 -2.11 -10.65
CA SER A 23 -7.35 -3.39 -10.81
C SER A 23 -6.56 -4.46 -11.59
N ASP A 24 -5.26 -4.26 -11.80
CA ASP A 24 -4.39 -5.30 -12.39
C ASP A 24 -4.27 -6.50 -11.45
N ILE A 25 -4.47 -7.70 -11.99
CA ILE A 25 -4.48 -8.96 -11.20
C ILE A 25 -3.05 -9.38 -10.81
N ALA A 26 -2.06 -9.11 -11.65
CA ALA A 26 -0.69 -9.60 -11.45
C ALA A 26 0.12 -8.74 -10.49
N THR A 27 -0.06 -7.42 -10.57
CA THR A 27 0.79 -6.44 -9.89
C THR A 27 0.00 -5.45 -9.03
N GLY A 28 -1.32 -5.36 -9.19
CA GLY A 28 -2.22 -4.49 -8.44
C GLY A 28 -3.09 -5.22 -7.42
N ILE A 29 -4.30 -4.71 -7.19
CA ILE A 29 -5.28 -5.28 -6.24
C ILE A 29 -6.46 -5.96 -6.95
N GLY A 30 -6.35 -6.25 -8.26
CA GLY A 30 -7.46 -6.82 -9.03
C GLY A 30 -7.97 -8.18 -8.57
N GLY A 31 -7.18 -8.92 -7.79
CA GLY A 31 -7.60 -10.18 -7.17
C GLY A 31 -8.31 -10.04 -5.83
N TRP A 32 -8.44 -8.83 -5.29
CA TRP A 32 -9.06 -8.59 -3.98
C TRP A 32 -10.55 -8.39 -4.15
N THR A 33 -11.36 -9.02 -3.31
CA THR A 33 -12.78 -8.66 -3.22
C THR A 33 -12.95 -7.35 -2.45
N LYS A 34 -14.12 -6.72 -2.60
CA LYS A 34 -14.47 -5.51 -1.86
C LYS A 34 -14.41 -5.74 -0.35
N GLU A 35 -14.88 -6.90 0.10
CA GLU A 35 -14.90 -7.29 1.52
C GLU A 35 -13.47 -7.47 2.05
N GLN A 36 -12.60 -8.11 1.27
CA GLN A 36 -11.18 -8.24 1.62
C GLN A 36 -10.49 -6.89 1.69
N PHE A 37 -10.79 -5.98 0.74
CA PHE A 37 -10.29 -4.62 0.77
C PHE A 37 -10.71 -3.91 2.05
N ILE A 38 -12.00 -3.86 2.37
CA ILE A 38 -12.50 -3.19 3.59
C ILE A 38 -11.89 -3.81 4.85
N ALA A 39 -11.89 -5.14 4.95
CA ALA A 39 -11.33 -5.86 6.09
C ALA A 39 -9.84 -5.54 6.31
N ARG A 40 -9.07 -5.38 5.21
CA ARG A 40 -7.65 -5.00 5.28
C ARG A 40 -7.44 -3.66 5.98
N PHE A 41 -8.30 -2.66 5.79
CA PHE A 41 -8.15 -1.38 6.50
C PHE A 41 -8.67 -1.49 7.93
N LYS A 42 -9.80 -2.17 8.14
CA LYS A 42 -10.44 -2.28 9.46
C LYS A 42 -9.61 -3.04 10.49
N GLN A 43 -8.77 -3.99 10.08
CA GLN A 43 -7.88 -4.71 11.01
C GLN A 43 -6.89 -3.76 11.71
N TYR A 44 -6.58 -2.61 11.13
CA TYR A 44 -5.71 -1.58 11.70
C TYR A 44 -6.48 -0.56 12.57
N GLY A 45 -7.76 -0.85 12.84
CA GLY A 45 -8.61 -0.06 13.72
C GLY A 45 -8.28 -0.29 15.20
N LYS A 46 -9.32 -0.21 16.05
CA LYS A 46 -9.19 -0.27 17.52
C LYS A 46 -8.23 -1.38 17.97
N GLY A 47 -7.17 -0.99 18.68
CA GLY A 47 -6.22 -1.93 19.28
C GLY A 47 -5.05 -2.35 18.39
N TYR A 48 -4.89 -1.77 17.18
CA TYR A 48 -3.66 -1.98 16.42
C TYR A 48 -2.51 -1.19 17.04
N GLU A 49 -1.54 -1.91 17.60
CA GLU A 49 -0.26 -1.34 17.99
C GLU A 49 0.72 -1.50 16.83
N PRO A 50 1.26 -0.39 16.28
CA PRO A 50 2.35 -0.48 15.31
C PRO A 50 3.50 -1.27 15.94
N HIS A 51 3.91 -2.36 15.30
CA HIS A 51 5.11 -3.04 15.71
C HIS A 51 6.31 -2.10 15.54
N GLU A 52 7.26 -2.17 16.47
CA GLU A 52 8.53 -1.48 16.32
C GLU A 52 9.25 -2.08 15.11
N VAL A 53 9.40 -1.27 14.07
CA VAL A 53 10.01 -1.74 12.83
C VAL A 53 11.52 -1.49 12.91
N LYS A 54 12.30 -2.57 12.82
CA LYS A 54 13.76 -2.49 12.97
C LYS A 54 14.42 -2.00 11.67
N PRO A 55 15.66 -1.47 11.75
CA PRO A 55 16.43 -1.11 10.57
C PRO A 55 16.59 -2.31 9.61
N GLY A 56 16.05 -2.18 8.39
CA GLY A 56 16.09 -3.21 7.35
C GLY A 56 14.84 -4.09 7.26
N GLU A 57 13.87 -3.93 8.16
CA GLU A 57 12.57 -4.59 8.05
C GLU A 57 11.65 -3.84 7.06
N PHE A 58 10.63 -4.54 6.57
CA PHE A 58 9.67 -3.98 5.62
C PHE A 58 8.86 -2.86 6.28
N GLN A 59 9.14 -1.63 5.84
CA GLN A 59 8.45 -0.42 6.28
C GLN A 59 7.36 -0.04 5.28
N THR A 60 6.17 0.28 5.78
CA THR A 60 5.14 0.94 4.98
C THR A 60 4.81 2.28 5.63
N ILE A 61 4.91 3.34 4.84
CA ILE A 61 4.55 4.71 5.26
C ILE A 61 3.03 4.98 5.19
N MET A 62 2.25 3.95 4.84
CA MET A 62 0.82 4.05 4.66
C MET A 62 0.16 4.33 6.03
N PRO A 63 -0.65 5.40 6.16
CA PRO A 63 -1.30 5.76 7.42
C PRO A 63 -2.51 4.86 7.71
N TRP A 64 -2.26 3.58 8.01
CA TRP A 64 -3.29 2.55 8.17
C TRP A 64 -4.33 2.92 9.23
N MET A 65 -3.89 3.47 10.36
CA MET A 65 -4.76 3.88 11.46
C MET A 65 -5.72 5.02 11.09
N MET A 66 -5.31 5.90 10.16
CA MET A 66 -6.19 6.97 9.69
C MET A 66 -7.29 6.40 8.79
N TYR A 67 -6.91 5.53 7.85
CA TYR A 67 -7.87 4.90 6.94
C TYR A 67 -8.78 3.89 7.64
N ALA A 68 -8.33 3.25 8.72
CA ALA A 68 -9.15 2.35 9.52
C ALA A 68 -10.38 3.02 10.16
N GLN A 69 -10.33 4.35 10.35
CA GLN A 69 -11.44 5.14 10.90
C GLN A 69 -12.51 5.50 9.86
N MET A 70 -12.25 5.28 8.57
CA MET A 70 -13.24 5.51 7.52
C MET A 70 -14.43 4.57 7.65
N THR A 71 -15.60 5.01 7.18
CA THR A 71 -16.78 4.15 7.15
C THR A 71 -16.63 3.07 6.08
N ASP A 72 -17.38 1.98 6.22
CA ASP A 72 -17.37 0.89 5.22
C ASP A 72 -17.87 1.40 3.86
N SER A 73 -18.77 2.38 3.87
CA SER A 73 -19.25 3.07 2.67
C SER A 73 -18.13 3.83 1.97
N ASP A 74 -17.30 4.58 2.71
CA ASP A 74 -16.17 5.33 2.14
C ASP A 74 -15.14 4.37 1.52
N LEU A 75 -14.79 3.31 2.24
CA LEU A 75 -13.85 2.29 1.75
C LEU A 75 -14.42 1.55 0.53
N SER A 76 -15.71 1.26 0.51
CA SER A 76 -16.41 0.68 -0.65
C SER A 76 -16.40 1.62 -1.86
N ALA A 77 -16.60 2.92 -1.64
CA ALA A 77 -16.55 3.94 -2.69
C ALA A 77 -15.14 4.05 -3.28
N ILE A 78 -14.11 4.07 -2.42
CA ILE A 78 -12.70 4.07 -2.84
C ILE A 78 -12.39 2.82 -3.67
N TYR A 79 -12.78 1.62 -3.18
CA TYR A 79 -12.59 0.37 -3.92
C TYR A 79 -13.24 0.42 -5.31
N THR A 80 -14.48 0.91 -5.37
CA THR A 80 -15.26 0.99 -6.61
C THR A 80 -14.63 1.98 -7.58
N TYR A 81 -14.17 3.13 -7.08
CA TYR A 81 -13.45 4.11 -7.89
C TYR A 81 -12.17 3.51 -8.46
N ILE A 82 -11.32 2.90 -7.63
CA ILE A 82 -10.09 2.24 -8.06
C ILE A 82 -10.35 1.18 -9.13
N HIS A 83 -11.40 0.37 -8.96
CA HIS A 83 -11.77 -0.68 -9.92
C HIS A 83 -12.35 -0.15 -11.23
N SER A 84 -12.84 1.10 -11.24
CA SER A 84 -13.30 1.76 -12.48
C SER A 84 -12.16 2.29 -13.35
N LEU A 85 -10.94 2.39 -12.79
CA LEU A 85 -9.77 2.87 -13.50
C LEU A 85 -9.19 1.79 -14.42
N LYS A 86 -8.40 2.22 -15.40
CA LYS A 86 -7.68 1.30 -16.28
C LYS A 86 -6.67 0.48 -15.47
N PRO A 87 -6.65 -0.85 -15.59
CA PRO A 87 -5.62 -1.68 -14.97
C PRO A 87 -4.28 -1.36 -15.62
N ILE A 88 -3.25 -1.18 -14.80
CA ILE A 88 -1.89 -0.92 -15.27
C ILE A 88 -1.00 -1.99 -14.65
N LYS A 89 -0.37 -2.80 -15.50
CA LYS A 89 0.65 -3.76 -15.06
C LYS A 89 1.93 -3.01 -14.73
N ASN A 90 2.25 -2.91 -13.45
CA ASN A 90 3.46 -2.28 -12.95
C ASN A 90 3.98 -2.98 -11.69
N GLN A 91 5.07 -3.73 -11.84
CA GLN A 91 5.72 -4.39 -10.71
C GLN A 91 6.61 -3.38 -9.98
N VAL A 92 6.24 -3.03 -8.75
CA VAL A 92 6.99 -2.07 -7.94
C VAL A 92 7.74 -2.79 -6.82
N THR A 93 9.03 -2.51 -6.69
CA THR A 93 9.84 -2.92 -5.54
C THR A 93 9.45 -2.08 -4.34
N ARG A 94 8.77 -2.68 -3.35
CA ARG A 94 8.14 -1.93 -2.25
C ARG A 94 9.13 -1.33 -1.24
N PHE A 95 10.30 -1.94 -1.07
CA PHE A 95 11.35 -1.47 -0.15
C PHE A 95 12.74 -1.76 -0.71
N VAL A 96 13.63 -0.78 -0.65
CA VAL A 96 15.03 -0.88 -1.03
C VAL A 96 15.90 -0.43 0.15
N PRO A 97 16.61 -1.36 0.84
CA PRO A 97 17.51 -1.02 1.93
C PRO A 97 18.63 -0.05 1.52
N GLN A 98 19.00 0.87 2.42
CA GLN A 98 20.07 1.85 2.19
C GLN A 98 21.42 1.22 1.79
N LYS A 99 21.74 0.02 2.32
CA LYS A 99 22.97 -0.71 1.99
C LYS A 99 23.07 -1.11 0.51
N LEU A 100 21.94 -1.20 -0.20
CA LEU A 100 21.88 -1.47 -1.64
C LEU A 100 21.90 -0.18 -2.47
N ILE A 101 21.50 0.96 -1.89
CA ILE A 101 21.57 2.28 -2.53
C ILE A 101 23.02 2.79 -2.55
N ALA A 102 23.78 2.57 -1.46
CA ALA A 102 25.16 3.07 -1.30
C ALA A 102 26.23 2.32 -2.14
N LYS A 103 25.84 1.41 -3.04
CA LYS A 103 26.75 0.61 -3.86
C LYS A 103 26.85 1.02 -5.33
N ASN A 104 26.21 2.12 -5.72
CA ASN A 104 26.28 2.70 -7.07
C ASN A 104 26.75 4.16 -7.01
#